data_AF-A0A929RSU2-F1
#
_entry.id   AF-A0A929RSU2-F1
#
_cell.length_a   1.000
_cell.length_b   1.000
_cell.length_c   1.000
_cell.angle_alpha   90.00
_cell.angle_beta   90.00
_cell.angle_gamma   90.00
#
_symmetry.space_group_name_H-M   'P 1'
#
loop_
_entity.id
_entity.type
_entity.pdbx_description
1 polymer ?
#
loop_
_entity_poly.entity_id
_entity_poly.type
_entity_poly.pdbx_seq_one_letter_code
_entity_poly.pdbx_strand_id
1 'polypeptide(L)'
;MDDEERTLRARLGAWLGGTLSAGGVLGVIALAVTDHRHRAVMLLVAVLVGMGVVRMWTPGRPWFASRGRVADTVVYVILAAIIWYLAPFVSTMAVH
;
A
#
# COMPACT_ATOMS: atom_id res chain seq x y z
N MET A 1 17.62 1.54 21.24
CA MET A 1 17.38 0.78 19.99
C MET A 1 18.74 0.49 19.45
N ASP A 2 19.12 -0.78 19.52
CA ASP A 2 20.47 -1.21 19.16
C ASP A 2 20.62 -1.18 17.64
N ASP A 3 21.83 -0.94 17.15
CA ASP A 3 22.08 -0.80 15.69
C ASP A 3 21.73 -2.09 14.92
N GLU A 4 21.86 -3.24 15.57
CA GLU A 4 21.43 -4.53 15.04
C GLU A 4 19.90 -4.60 14.88
N GLU A 5 19.14 -4.14 15.87
CA GLU A 5 17.68 -4.04 15.81
C GLU A 5 17.23 -3.10 14.68
N ARG A 6 17.92 -1.96 14.52
CA ARG A 6 17.65 -1.01 13.42
C ARG A 6 17.82 -1.67 12.05
N THR A 7 18.90 -2.41 11.89
CA THR A 7 19.27 -3.08 10.63
C THR A 7 18.31 -4.22 10.30
N LEU A 8 17.94 -5.02 11.30
CA LEU A 8 16.92 -6.06 11.18
C LEU A 8 15.58 -5.46 10.74
N ARG A 9 15.11 -4.40 11.39
CA ARG A 9 13.84 -3.75 11.06
C ARG A 9 13.86 -3.12 9.67
N ALA A 10 14.97 -2.55 9.23
CA ALA A 10 15.12 -2.05 7.87
C ALA A 10 15.01 -3.18 6.82
N ARG A 11 15.68 -4.32 7.06
CA ARG A 11 15.62 -5.50 6.18
C ARG A 11 14.23 -6.12 6.13
N LEU A 12 13.60 -6.32 7.29
CA LEU A 12 12.25 -6.84 7.40
C LEU A 12 11.24 -5.90 6.74
N GLY A 13 11.38 -4.60 6.96
CA GLY A 13 10.55 -3.59 6.30
C GLY A 13 10.63 -3.63 4.78
N ALA A 14 11.84 -3.81 4.22
CA ALA A 14 12.03 -3.98 2.78
C ALA A 14 11.37 -5.26 2.25
N TRP A 15 11.54 -6.38 2.95
CA TRP A 15 10.91 -7.65 2.59
C TRP A 15 9.38 -7.57 2.65
N LEU A 16 8.83 -7.09 3.76
CA LEU A 16 7.39 -6.93 3.96
C LEU A 16 6.79 -5.99 2.93
N GLY A 17 7.43 -4.85 2.66
CA GLY A 17 6.98 -3.90 1.65
C GLY A 17 7.00 -4.51 0.24
N GLY A 18 8.06 -5.25 -0.10
CA GLY A 18 8.18 -5.95 -1.38
C GLY A 18 7.11 -7.03 -1.56
N THR A 19 6.94 -7.92 -0.57
CA THR A 19 5.94 -8.99 -0.61
C THR A 19 4.52 -8.44 -0.65
N LEU A 20 4.20 -7.41 0.16
CA LEU A 20 2.89 -6.77 0.17
C LEU A 20 2.58 -6.11 -1.18
N SER A 21 3.57 -5.45 -1.79
CA SER A 21 3.41 -4.81 -3.10
C SER A 21 3.20 -5.85 -4.21
N ALA A 22 4.05 -6.88 -4.27
CA ALA A 22 3.93 -7.94 -5.27
C ALA A 22 2.61 -8.71 -5.13
N GLY A 23 2.25 -9.12 -3.90
CA GLY A 23 1.00 -9.80 -3.63
C GLY A 23 -0.22 -8.92 -3.90
N GLY A 24 -0.15 -7.64 -3.55
CA GLY A 24 -1.19 -6.66 -3.84
C GLY A 24 -1.45 -6.51 -5.34
N VAL A 25 -0.39 -6.32 -6.14
CA VAL A 25 -0.51 -6.22 -7.61
C VAL A 25 -1.12 -7.49 -8.21
N LEU A 26 -0.59 -8.67 -7.84
CA LEU A 26 -1.11 -9.94 -8.35
C LEU A 26 -2.57 -10.18 -7.95
N GLY A 27 -2.93 -9.86 -6.71
CA GLY A 27 -4.30 -9.98 -6.21
C GLY A 27 -5.27 -9.02 -6.89
N VAL A 28 -4.86 -7.77 -7.13
CA VAL A 28 -5.67 -6.79 -7.88
C VAL A 28 -5.91 -7.28 -9.30
N ILE A 29 -4.88 -7.78 -9.99
CA ILE A 29 -5.00 -8.34 -11.34
C ILE A 29 -5.96 -9.53 -11.35
N ALA A 30 -5.78 -10.48 -10.42
CA ALA A 30 -6.64 -11.66 -10.34
C ALA A 30 -8.11 -11.29 -10.10
N LEU A 31 -8.39 -10.34 -9.19
CA LEU A 31 -9.74 -9.87 -8.91
C LEU A 31 -10.33 -9.06 -10.07
N ALA A 32 -9.53 -8.26 -10.75
CA ALA A 32 -9.97 -7.49 -11.91
C ALA A 32 -10.36 -8.39 -13.09
N VAL A 33 -9.55 -9.42 -13.39
CA VAL A 33 -9.82 -10.37 -14.49
C VAL A 33 -11.00 -11.29 -14.19
N THR A 34 -11.30 -11.54 -12.92
CA THR A 34 -12.47 -12.33 -12.48
C THR A 34 -13.72 -11.49 -12.24
N ASP A 35 -13.77 -10.26 -12.75
CA ASP A 35 -14.88 -9.29 -12.65
C ASP A 35 -15.26 -8.86 -11.22
N HIS A 36 -14.38 -9.11 -10.25
CA HIS A 36 -14.52 -8.65 -8.86
C HIS A 36 -13.93 -7.25 -8.68
N ARG A 37 -14.25 -6.31 -9.59
CA ARG A 37 -13.61 -4.99 -9.67
C ARG A 37 -13.67 -4.20 -8.37
N HIS A 38 -14.83 -4.18 -7.71
CA HIS A 38 -14.97 -3.50 -6.42
C HIS A 38 -14.08 -4.12 -5.34
N ARG A 39 -13.96 -5.46 -5.30
CA ARG A 39 -13.05 -6.14 -4.36
C ARG A 39 -11.58 -5.88 -4.70
N ALA A 40 -11.23 -5.76 -5.98
CA ALA A 40 -9.90 -5.38 -6.43
C ALA A 40 -9.52 -3.98 -5.89
N VAL A 41 -10.45 -3.03 -5.94
CA VAL A 41 -10.25 -1.68 -5.38
C VAL A 41 -10.10 -1.73 -3.86
N MET A 42 -10.95 -2.47 -3.16
CA MET A 42 -10.83 -2.62 -1.70
C MET A 42 -9.51 -3.30 -1.29
N LEU A 43 -9.01 -4.26 -2.07
CA LEU A 43 -7.70 -4.84 -1.87
C LEU A 43 -6.59 -3.79 -2.06
N LEU A 44 -6.67 -2.96 -3.09
CA LEU A 44 -5.71 -1.88 -3.33
C LEU A 44 -5.69 -0.89 -2.15
N VAL A 45 -6.86 -0.52 -1.61
CA VAL A 45 -6.96 0.30 -0.38
C VAL A 45 -6.24 -0.37 0.78
N ALA A 46 -6.48 -1.66 1.01
CA ALA A 46 -5.82 -2.41 2.09
C ALA A 46 -4.30 -2.47 1.93
N VAL A 47 -3.80 -2.65 0.69
CA VAL A 47 -2.38 -2.65 0.37
C VAL A 47 -1.75 -1.30 0.66
N LEU A 48 -2.39 -0.19 0.28
CA LEU A 48 -1.89 1.16 0.55
C LEU A 48 -1.82 1.46 2.05
N VAL A 49 -2.86 1.10 2.81
CA VAL A 49 -2.85 1.23 4.27
C VAL A 49 -1.72 0.39 4.89
N GLY A 50 -1.59 -0.87 4.45
CA GLY A 50 -0.52 -1.76 4.90
C GLY A 50 0.88 -1.18 4.60
N MET A 51 1.09 -0.62 3.42
CA MET A 51 2.33 0.06 3.05
C MET A 51 2.59 1.29 3.91
N GLY A 52 1.56 2.07 4.25
CA GLY A 52 1.67 3.19 5.18
C GLY A 52 2.15 2.75 6.57
N VAL A 53 1.64 1.62 7.08
CA VAL A 53 2.05 1.03 8.36
C VAL A 53 3.48 0.50 8.30
N VAL A 54 3.81 -0.32 7.28
CA VAL A 54 5.17 -0.85 7.06
C VAL A 54 6.16 0.31 6.98
N ARG A 55 5.80 1.37 6.26
CA ARG A 55 6.64 2.55 6.08
C ARG A 55 6.88 3.31 7.38
N MET A 56 5.83 3.47 8.20
CA MET A 56 5.93 4.14 9.50
C MET A 56 6.81 3.33 10.46
N TRP A 57 6.74 2.00 10.41
CA TRP A 57 7.51 1.11 11.27
C TRP A 57 8.97 0.93 10.82
N THR A 58 9.24 1.01 9.51
CA THR A 58 10.56 0.77 8.92
C THR A 58 11.48 1.98 9.10
N PRO A 59 12.59 1.85 9.86
CA PRO A 59 13.59 2.90 9.96
C PRO A 59 14.39 2.98 8.66
N GLY A 60 14.64 4.19 8.15
CA GLY A 60 15.48 4.35 6.96
C GLY A 60 15.18 5.58 6.11
N ARG A 61 15.86 5.61 4.96
CA ARG A 61 15.80 6.67 3.95
C ARG A 61 14.36 6.81 3.40
N PRO A 62 13.88 8.04 3.15
CA PRO A 62 12.59 8.24 2.52
C PRO A 62 12.53 7.64 1.12
N TRP A 63 11.39 7.06 0.78
CA TRP A 63 11.13 6.51 -0.57
C TRP A 63 10.79 7.65 -1.52
N PHE A 64 9.99 8.62 -1.07
CA PHE A 64 9.81 9.89 -1.76
C PHE A 64 10.94 10.82 -1.32
N ALA A 65 11.84 11.15 -2.25
CA ALA A 65 13.19 11.67 -2.05
C ALA A 65 13.41 12.94 -1.19
N SER A 66 12.45 13.43 -0.38
CA SER A 66 12.63 14.67 0.38
C SER A 66 11.92 14.81 1.75
N ARG A 67 10.97 13.97 2.21
CA ARG A 67 10.10 14.37 3.35
C ARG A 67 9.94 13.42 4.54
N GLY A 68 10.85 12.46 4.69
CA GLY A 68 10.88 11.58 5.87
C GLY A 68 9.71 10.59 5.92
N ARG A 69 9.83 9.61 6.83
CA ARG A 69 8.90 8.46 6.90
C ARG A 69 7.44 8.81 7.13
N VAL A 70 7.17 9.91 7.83
CA VAL A 70 5.82 10.36 8.13
C VAL A 70 5.11 10.87 6.88
N ALA A 71 5.80 11.64 6.03
CA ALA A 71 5.21 12.12 4.78
C ALA A 71 4.83 10.96 3.86
N ASP A 72 5.71 9.96 3.74
CA ASP A 72 5.45 8.76 2.94
C ASP A 72 4.18 8.04 3.44
N THR A 73 4.05 7.85 4.76
CA THR A 73 2.84 7.27 5.38
C THR A 73 1.59 8.12 5.13
N VAL A 74 1.68 9.45 5.24
CA VAL A 74 0.55 10.35 4.97
C VAL A 74 0.09 10.24 3.51
N VAL A 75 1.03 10.15 2.57
CA VAL A 75 0.70 9.95 1.14
C VAL A 75 -0.07 8.64 0.95
N TYR A 76 0.38 7.54 1.55
CA TYR A 76 -0.34 6.26 1.48
C TYR A 76 -1.75 6.35 2.03
N VAL A 77 -1.94 7.02 3.17
CA VAL A 77 -3.26 7.19 3.80
C VAL A 77 -4.18 8.06 2.96
N ILE A 78 -3.68 9.19 2.41
CA ILE A 78 -4.47 10.07 1.55
C ILE A 78 -4.91 9.33 0.28
N LEU A 79 -3.99 8.62 -0.37
CA LEU A 79 -4.32 7.83 -1.56
C LEU A 79 -5.34 6.73 -1.25
N ALA A 80 -5.16 6.01 -0.14
CA ALA A 80 -6.12 5.01 0.30
C ALA A 80 -7.51 5.60 0.54
N ALA A 81 -7.59 6.76 1.19
CA ALA A 81 -8.84 7.45 1.48
C ALA A 81 -9.54 7.93 0.19
N ILE A 82 -8.79 8.52 -0.76
CA ILE A 82 -9.33 8.95 -2.05
C ILE A 82 -9.86 7.74 -2.84
N ILE A 83 -9.08 6.66 -2.93
CA ILE A 83 -9.48 5.45 -3.66
C ILE A 83 -10.70 4.80 -3.00
N TRP A 84 -10.73 4.75 -1.66
CA TRP A 84 -11.86 4.21 -0.93
C TRP A 84 -13.13 5.04 -1.14
N TYR A 85 -13.03 6.37 -1.09
CA TYR A 85 -14.14 7.28 -1.37
C TYR A 85 -14.68 7.09 -2.81
N LEU A 86 -13.79 6.84 -3.77
CA LEU A 86 -14.15 6.63 -5.17
C LEU A 86 -14.56 5.17 -5.50
N ALA A 87 -14.36 4.22 -4.58
CA ALA A 87 -14.61 2.80 -4.82
C ALA A 87 -16.04 2.45 -5.29
N PRO A 88 -17.12 3.14 -4.84
CA PRO A 88 -18.47 2.89 -5.35
C PRO A 88 -18.65 3.18 -6.84
N PHE A 89 -17.92 4.16 -7.40
CA PHE A 89 -18.07 4.57 -8.81
C PHE A 89 -17.47 3.59 -9.82
N VAL A 90 -16.63 2.66 -9.35
CA VAL A 90 -16.04 1.61 -10.20
C VAL A 90 -17.10 0.61 -10.68
N SER A 91 -18.15 0.39 -9.88
CA SER A 91 -19.27 -0.49 -10.25
C SER A 91 -20.28 0.20 -11.17
N THR A 92 -20.37 1.53 -11.15
CA THR A 92 -21.36 2.28 -11.93
C THR A 92 -20.92 2.52 -13.38
N MET A 93 -19.61 2.61 -13.65
CA MET A 93 -19.08 2.75 -15.03
C MET A 93 -18.98 1.41 -15.79
N ALA A 94 -19.31 0.29 -15.15
CA ALA A 94 -19.31 -1.03 -15.77
C ALA A 94 -20.56 -1.33 -16.62
N VAL A 95 -21.51 -0.40 -16.69
CA VAL A 95 -22.76 -0.52 -17.47
C VAL A 95 -22.57 0.18 -18.82
N HIS A 96 -21.89 -0.49 -19.76
CA HIS A 96 -21.91 -0.16 -21.18
C HIS A 96 -21.80 -1.43 -22.01
#